data_AF-A0AA40V7E1-F1
#
_entry.id   AF-A0AA40V7E1-F1
#
_cell.length_a   1.000
_cell.length_b   1.000
_cell.length_c   1.000
_cell.angle_alpha   90.00
_cell.angle_beta   90.00
_cell.angle_gamma   90.00
#
_symmetry.space_group_name_H-M   'P 1'
#
loop_
_entity.id
_entity.type
_entity.pdbx_description
1 polymer ?
#
loop_
_entity_poly.entity_id
_entity_poly.type
_entity_poly.pdbx_seq_one_letter_code
_entity_poly.pdbx_strand_id
1 'polypeptide(L)'
;MQSIQINTAPLIRNFATQIDNGRIQVTTKLGTQTLVRAAFARATFPSDVDLQTAFLADLVSRASPGATALLKDIAEQCIADQCAAVRQLISDGSGTRLNS
;
A
#
# COMPACT_ATOMS: atom_id res chain seq x y z
N MET A 1 6.52 -6.93 -13.50
CA MET A 1 6.03 -5.92 -12.54
C MET A 1 5.12 -6.64 -11.56
N GLN A 2 5.50 -6.78 -10.29
CA GLN A 2 4.70 -7.51 -9.29
C GLN A 2 3.69 -6.56 -8.63
N SER A 3 2.49 -7.07 -8.36
CA SER A 3 1.43 -6.31 -7.69
C SER A 3 0.59 -7.23 -6.81
N ILE A 4 0.29 -6.77 -5.59
CA ILE A 4 -0.65 -7.41 -4.68
C ILE A 4 -1.91 -6.55 -4.62
N GLN A 5 -3.08 -7.20 -4.60
CA GLN A 5 -4.37 -6.55 -4.46
C GLN A 5 -5.12 -7.16 -3.27
N ILE A 6 -5.67 -6.31 -2.41
CA ILE A 6 -6.59 -6.70 -1.33
C ILE A 6 -7.93 -5.98 -1.55
N ASN A 7 -9.02 -6.73 -1.44
CA ASN A 7 -10.38 -6.20 -1.52
C ASN A 7 -10.88 -5.90 -0.10
N THR A 8 -10.91 -4.63 0.27
CA THR A 8 -11.35 -4.16 1.59
C THR A 8 -12.87 -4.14 1.71
N ALA A 9 -13.56 -3.76 0.63
CA ALA A 9 -15.01 -3.71 0.54
C ALA A 9 -15.46 -3.97 -0.92
N PRO A 10 -16.75 -4.17 -1.21
CA PRO A 10 -17.22 -4.51 -2.57
C PRO A 10 -16.73 -3.56 -3.66
N LEU A 11 -16.62 -2.27 -3.34
CA LEU A 11 -16.12 -1.25 -4.26
C LEU A 11 -14.71 -0.76 -3.92
N ILE A 12 -14.09 -1.25 -2.84
CA ILE A 12 -12.85 -0.67 -2.33
C ILE A 12 -11.72 -1.68 -2.43
N ARG A 13 -10.69 -1.29 -3.18
CA ARG A 13 -9.54 -2.14 -3.50
C ARG A 13 -8.27 -1.40 -3.17
N ASN A 14 -7.39 -2.07 -2.44
CA ASN A 14 -6.05 -1.61 -2.12
C ASN A 14 -5.04 -2.39 -2.94
N PHE A 15 -4.03 -1.69 -3.44
CA PHE A 15 -2.97 -2.26 -4.27
C PHE A 15 -1.62 -1.86 -3.68
N ALA A 16 -0.68 -2.80 -3.71
CA ALA A 16 0.75 -2.52 -3.58
C ALA A 16 1.43 -3.01 -4.86
N THR A 17 2.12 -2.12 -5.57
CA THR A 17 2.75 -2.42 -6.86
C THR A 17 4.22 -2.05 -6.79
N GLN A 18 5.10 -2.97 -7.18
CA GLN A 18 6.50 -2.65 -7.38
C GLN A 18 6.64 -1.89 -8.68
N ILE A 19 7.15 -0.67 -8.59
CA ILE A 19 7.44 0.22 -9.73
C ILE A 19 8.96 0.37 -9.86
N ASP A 20 9.41 1.07 -10.89
CA ASP A 20 10.84 1.19 -11.22
C ASP A 20 11.67 1.78 -10.06
N ASN A 21 12.98 1.52 -10.11
CA ASN A 21 13.97 2.02 -9.14
C ASN A 21 13.75 1.55 -7.69
N GLY A 22 13.21 0.34 -7.51
CA GLY A 22 13.03 -0.25 -6.17
C GLY A 22 12.00 0.49 -5.32
N ARG A 23 11.05 1.16 -5.96
CA ARG A 23 9.96 1.87 -5.29
C ARG A 23 8.70 1.02 -5.23
N ILE A 24 7.88 1.27 -4.23
CA ILE A 24 6.57 0.66 -4.07
C ILE A 24 5.52 1.77 -4.16
N GLN A 25 4.49 1.53 -4.96
CA GLN A 25 3.31 2.37 -5.03
C GLN A 25 2.16 1.68 -4.31
N VAL A 26 1.54 2.38 -3.36
CA VAL A 26 0.26 2.00 -2.79
C VAL A 26 -0.86 2.79 -3.45
N THR A 27 -1.99 2.11 -3.73
CA THR A 27 -3.15 2.72 -4.37
C THR A 27 -4.42 2.25 -3.71
N THR A 28 -5.36 3.15 -3.41
CA THR A 28 -6.74 2.82 -3.03
C THR A 28 -7.67 3.27 -4.14
N LYS A 29 -8.53 2.35 -4.59
CA LYS A 29 -9.59 2.63 -5.56
C LYS A 29 -10.97 2.45 -4.94
N LEU A 30 -11.88 3.35 -5.30
CA LEU A 30 -13.32 3.24 -5.09
C LEU A 30 -13.99 3.07 -6.46
N GLY A 31 -14.43 1.85 -6.77
CA GLY A 31 -14.88 1.47 -8.11
C GLY A 31 -13.76 1.66 -9.13
N THR A 32 -13.98 2.55 -10.10
CA THR A 32 -12.98 2.93 -11.12
C THR A 32 -12.13 4.13 -10.70
N GLN A 33 -12.54 4.87 -9.66
CA GLN A 33 -11.87 6.08 -9.21
C GLN A 33 -10.68 5.74 -8.33
N THR A 34 -9.55 6.43 -8.52
CA THR A 34 -8.40 6.34 -7.61
C THR A 34 -8.52 7.43 -6.55
N LEU A 35 -8.59 7.04 -5.28
CA LEU A 35 -8.68 7.96 -4.14
C LEU A 35 -7.32 8.24 -3.52
N VAL A 36 -6.47 7.22 -3.47
CA VAL A 36 -5.11 7.31 -2.92
C VAL A 36 -4.15 6.79 -3.98
N ARG A 37 -3.07 7.54 -4.20
CA ARG A 37 -1.87 7.05 -4.88
C ARG A 37 -0.65 7.66 -4.24
N ALA A 38 0.17 6.82 -3.60
CA ALA A 38 1.40 7.26 -2.96
C ALA A 38 2.52 6.29 -3.28
N ALA A 39 3.75 6.80 -3.40
CA ALA A 39 4.92 5.98 -3.70
C ALA A 39 6.07 6.31 -2.77
N PHE A 40 6.80 5.28 -2.35
CA PHE A 40 7.95 5.38 -1.45
C PHE A 40 9.06 4.43 -1.91
N ALA A 41 10.29 4.67 -1.45
CA ALA A 41 11.40 3.76 -1.71
C ALA A 41 11.25 2.53 -0.80
N ARG A 42 11.43 1.31 -1.31
CA ARG A 42 11.29 0.09 -0.49
C ARG A 42 12.17 0.11 0.77
N ALA A 43 13.37 0.70 0.68
CA ALA A 43 14.31 0.82 1.79
C ALA A 43 13.82 1.72 2.94
N THR A 44 12.82 2.58 2.71
CA THR A 44 12.25 3.45 3.76
C THR A 44 11.06 2.81 4.47
N PHE A 45 10.61 1.65 4.03
CA PHE A 45 9.53 0.94 4.71
C PHE A 45 10.06 0.36 6.02
N PRO A 46 9.45 0.69 7.18
CA PRO A 46 9.95 0.21 8.47
C PRO A 46 9.94 -1.32 8.53
N SER A 47 10.96 -1.93 9.14
CA SER A 47 10.95 -3.37 9.43
C SER A 47 10.05 -3.72 10.62
N ASP A 48 9.84 -2.75 11.52
CA ASP A 48 8.96 -2.88 12.67
C ASP A 48 7.48 -2.84 12.25
N VAL A 49 6.77 -3.92 12.56
CA VAL A 49 5.36 -4.14 12.25
C VAL A 49 4.47 -3.03 12.82
N ASP A 50 4.80 -2.52 14.00
CA ASP A 50 4.00 -1.52 14.71
C ASP A 50 4.13 -0.13 14.07
N LEU A 51 5.27 0.14 13.42
CA LEU A 51 5.54 1.42 12.74
C LEU A 51 5.02 1.47 11.31
N GLN A 52 4.79 0.34 10.65
CA GLN A 52 4.45 0.29 9.23
C GLN A 52 3.08 0.91 8.92
N THR A 53 2.07 0.68 9.77
CA THR A 53 0.73 1.26 9.59
C THR A 53 0.78 2.78 9.76
N ALA A 54 1.50 3.26 10.78
CA ALA A 54 1.70 4.70 11.01
C ALA A 54 2.45 5.35 9.84
N PHE A 55 3.50 4.69 9.33
CA PHE A 55 4.24 5.13 8.15
C PHE A 55 3.32 5.29 6.93
N LEU A 56 2.47 4.30 6.64
CA LEU A 56 1.55 4.38 5.50
C LEU A 56 0.45 5.43 5.72
N ALA A 57 -0.09 5.56 6.93
CA ALA A 57 -1.08 6.59 7.24
C ALA A 57 -0.51 8.00 7.00
N ASP A 58 0.71 8.26 7.46
CA ASP A 58 1.44 9.51 7.26
C ASP A 58 1.84 9.74 5.79
N LEU A 59 2.23 8.68 5.07
CA LEU A 59 2.47 8.76 3.64
C LEU A 59 1.20 9.13 2.86
N VAL A 60 0.07 8.48 3.16
CA VAL A 60 -1.22 8.71 2.49
C VAL A 60 -1.76 10.10 2.81
N SER A 61 -1.65 10.57 4.06
CA SER A 61 -2.12 11.89 4.45
C SER A 61 -1.39 13.01 3.70
N ARG A 62 -0.08 12.85 3.46
CA ARG A 62 0.72 13.80 2.68
C ARG A 62 0.47 13.71 1.18
N ALA A 63 0.35 12.49 0.64
CA ALA A 63 0.22 12.27 -0.80
C ALA A 63 -1.19 12.52 -1.33
N SER A 64 -2.21 12.36 -0.50
CA SER A 64 -3.61 12.54 -0.87
C SER A 64 -4.38 13.20 0.28
N PRO A 65 -4.18 14.51 0.52
CA PRO A 65 -4.88 15.24 1.57
C PRO A 65 -6.39 15.09 1.40
N GLY A 66 -7.08 14.65 2.44
CA GLY A 66 -8.53 14.42 2.43
C GLY A 66 -9.00 13.05 1.95
N ALA A 67 -8.10 12.17 1.46
CA ALA A 67 -8.50 10.82 1.06
C ALA A 67 -9.04 9.98 2.23
N THR A 68 -8.49 10.14 3.43
CA THR A 68 -9.01 9.51 4.65
C THR A 68 -10.42 9.99 4.98
N ALA A 69 -10.72 11.28 4.78
CA ALA A 69 -12.07 11.83 4.96
C ALA A 69 -13.07 11.26 3.95
N LEU A 70 -12.64 10.97 2.72
CA LEU A 70 -13.47 10.31 1.70
C LEU A 70 -13.74 8.83 2.03
N LEU A 71 -12.77 8.16 2.64
CA LEU A 71 -12.87 6.76 3.07
C LEU A 71 -13.68 6.58 4.36
N LYS A 72 -13.85 7.66 5.15
CA LYS A 72 -14.63 7.69 6.39
C LYS A 72 -14.25 6.51 7.32
N ASP A 73 -15.23 5.74 7.77
CA ASP A 73 -15.10 4.67 8.76
C ASP A 73 -14.21 3.52 8.29
N ILE A 74 -13.91 3.41 7.00
CA ILE A 74 -13.11 2.31 6.44
C ILE A 74 -11.65 2.71 6.17
N ALA A 75 -11.26 3.95 6.50
CA ALA A 75 -9.93 4.48 6.23
C ALA A 75 -8.85 3.65 6.94
N GLU A 76 -9.05 3.32 8.22
CA GLU A 76 -8.10 2.52 9.00
C GLU A 76 -7.90 1.13 8.40
N GLN A 77 -9.00 0.46 8.00
CA GLN A 77 -8.92 -0.84 7.32
C GLN A 77 -8.20 -0.73 5.97
N CYS A 78 -8.40 0.35 5.21
CA CYS A 78 -7.65 0.55 3.97
C CYS A 78 -6.15 0.65 4.21
N ILE A 79 -5.71 1.37 5.25
CA ILE A 79 -4.29 1.47 5.59
C ILE A 79 -3.76 0.12 6.05
N ALA A 80 -4.50 -0.63 6.87
CA ALA A 80 -4.13 -1.97 7.29
C ALA A 80 -3.97 -2.93 6.10
N ASP A 81 -4.91 -2.89 5.14
CA ASP A 81 -4.87 -3.71 3.93
C ASP A 81 -3.75 -3.28 2.97
N GLN A 82 -3.48 -1.97 2.84
CA GLN A 82 -2.29 -1.51 2.12
C GLN A 82 -1.01 -2.05 2.77
N CYS A 83 -0.93 -2.03 4.10
CA CYS A 83 0.20 -2.56 4.84
C CYS A 83 0.40 -4.05 4.58
N ALA A 84 -0.68 -4.85 4.66
CA ALA A 84 -0.65 -6.27 4.33
C ALA A 84 -0.21 -6.52 2.88
N ALA A 85 -0.74 -5.76 1.92
CA ALA A 85 -0.35 -5.88 0.52
C ALA A 85 1.14 -5.54 0.28
N VAL A 86 1.67 -4.51 0.96
CA VAL A 86 3.10 -4.16 0.90
C VAL A 86 3.97 -5.27 1.49
N ARG A 87 3.60 -5.81 2.66
CA ARG A 87 4.33 -6.93 3.29
C ARG A 87 4.41 -8.14 2.37
N GLN A 88 3.26 -8.52 1.80
CA GLN A 88 3.20 -9.63 0.86
C GLN A 88 4.05 -9.37 -0.38
N LEU A 89 3.97 -8.17 -0.98
CA LEU A 89 4.78 -7.81 -2.13
C LEU A 89 6.28 -7.91 -1.84
N ILE A 90 6.70 -7.44 -0.67
CA ILE A 90 8.10 -7.51 -0.22
C ILE A 90 8.52 -8.97 -0.02
N SER A 91 7.68 -9.80 0.59
CA SER A 91 7.94 -11.23 0.79
C SER A 91 8.09 -11.98 -0.55
N ASP A 92 7.11 -11.82 -1.45
CA ASP A 92 7.08 -12.49 -2.76
C ASP A 92 8.24 -12.06 -3.65
N GLY A 93 8.59 -10.77 -3.63
CA GLY A 93 9.76 -10.24 -4.36
C GLY A 93 11.11 -10.63 -3.73
N SER A 94 11.12 -11.13 -2.50
CA SER A 94 12.34 -11.65 -1.85
C SER A 94 12.54 -13.15 -2.10
N GLY A 95 11.47 -13.90 -2.33
CA GLY A 95 11.52 -15.34 -2.65
C GLY A 95 12.11 -15.67 -4.02
N THR A 96 12.13 -14.72 -4.96
CA THR A 96 12.64 -14.96 -6.33
C THR A 96 14.20 -14.94 -6.44
N ARG A 97 14.94 -14.75 -5.34
CA ARG A 97 16.42 -14.61 -5.35
C ARG A 97 17.20 -15.81 -4.80
N LEU A 98 16.62 -17.01 -4.71
CA LEU A 98 17.29 -18.20 -4.15
C LEU A 98 17.66 -19.29 -5.17
N ASN A 99 17.52 -19.04 -6.47
CA ASN A 99 18.08 -19.91 -7.51
C ASN A 99 19.06 -19.09 -8.37
N SER A 100 20.33 -19.03 -7.95
CA SER A 100 21.46 -18.54 -8.76
C SER A 100 22.66 -19.44 -8.49
#